data_AF-A0A846CW58-F1
#
_entry.id   AF-A0A846CW58-F1
#
_cell.length_a   1.000
_cell.length_b   1.000
_cell.length_c   1.000
_cell.angle_alpha   90.00
_cell.angle_beta   90.00
_cell.angle_gamma   90.00
#
_symmetry.space_group_name_H-M   'P 1'
#
loop_
_entity.id
_entity.type
_entity.pdbx_description
1 polymer ?
#
loop_
_entity_poly.entity_id
_entity_poly.type
_entity_poly.pdbx_seq_one_letter_code
_entity_poly.pdbx_strand_id
1 'polypeptide(L)'
;GLLVKSTAFMKDNLETFNERGITVPVILGGAALTPKFVHKDCQNTYNGQVVYGKDAFSDLHFMDKLMPAKAAGNWDDSKGFIDELENGVAVEASSELKVDKLQENGSKDNSQPATALSTPVDTNRSEGVSLDIERPTPPFWGTKILKPEDISFEEVLWYLDLQALIAGQWQFRKPKDQSREEYNQFLKEKVDPILDKWKEKTLAENLLHPQVVYGYFPCLAEGNSLIIYDAKGMNPEGAKDSQELQEVARFEFPRQRSGKRLCIADFFLPKELAGAGQFDVFPMQAVTVGDIATEYAKELFDGDQYTDYLYYHGLAVQMAEALAEWSHARIRRELGFADQEPDTIRDVLAQRYQGSRYSFGYPACPNLQDQYKQLDLLECDRIKLYMDESEQLYPEQSTTAIVAYHPIARYFTA
;
A
#
# COMPACT_ATOMS: atom_id res chain seq x y z
N GLY A 1 -12.42 5.33 -3.94
CA GLY A 1 -11.93 5.07 -2.57
C GLY A 1 -10.60 4.37 -2.63
N LEU A 2 -9.61 4.83 -1.85
CA LEU A 2 -8.22 4.33 -1.90
C LEU A 2 -7.94 3.27 -0.84
N LEU A 3 -8.34 3.52 0.42
CA LEU A 3 -8.13 2.63 1.55
C LEU A 3 -9.37 1.79 1.86
N VAL A 4 -9.18 0.70 2.61
CA VAL A 4 -10.29 -0.17 3.06
C VAL A 4 -11.33 0.64 3.86
N LYS A 5 -10.91 1.60 4.71
CA LYS A 5 -11.82 2.51 5.44
C LYS A 5 -12.72 3.34 4.51
N SER A 6 -12.27 3.68 3.29
CA SER A 6 -13.11 4.36 2.30
C SER A 6 -14.36 3.56 1.92
N THR A 7 -14.33 2.22 2.05
CA THR A 7 -15.49 1.36 1.75
C THR A 7 -16.60 1.51 2.79
N ALA A 8 -16.27 1.82 4.05
CA ALA A 8 -17.24 2.12 5.10
C ALA A 8 -17.94 3.46 4.83
N PHE A 9 -17.16 4.54 4.65
CA PHE A 9 -17.68 5.86 4.29
C PHE A 9 -18.56 5.84 3.02
N MET A 10 -18.25 4.98 2.04
CA MET A 10 -19.10 4.80 0.87
C MET A 10 -20.47 4.23 1.22
N LYS A 11 -20.57 3.28 2.17
CA LYS A 11 -21.88 2.81 2.66
C LYS A 11 -22.61 3.89 3.43
N ASP A 12 -21.93 4.59 4.34
CA ASP A 12 -22.53 5.66 5.16
C ASP A 12 -23.12 6.78 4.28
N ASN A 13 -22.46 7.10 3.17
CA ASN A 13 -22.97 8.04 2.16
C ASN A 13 -24.23 7.52 1.44
N LEU A 14 -24.32 6.22 1.12
CA LEU A 14 -25.51 5.61 0.53
C LEU A 14 -26.69 5.55 1.51
N GLU A 15 -26.41 5.26 2.79
CA GLU A 15 -27.40 5.31 3.87
C GLU A 15 -27.92 6.76 4.02
N THR A 16 -27.03 7.75 4.03
CA THR A 16 -27.38 9.18 4.04
C THR A 16 -28.20 9.60 2.81
N PHE A 17 -27.94 9.02 1.63
CA PHE A 17 -28.75 9.29 0.43
C PHE A 17 -30.18 8.74 0.60
N ASN A 18 -30.35 7.52 1.14
CA ASN A 18 -31.66 6.96 1.43
C ASN A 18 -32.45 7.82 2.43
N GLU A 19 -31.81 8.27 3.52
CA GLU A 19 -32.43 9.14 4.53
C GLU A 19 -32.94 10.45 3.92
N ARG A 20 -32.26 10.96 2.90
CA ARG A 20 -32.61 12.18 2.16
C ARG A 20 -33.54 11.93 0.97
N GLY A 21 -33.95 10.67 0.71
CA GLY A 21 -34.78 10.31 -0.43
C GLY A 21 -34.11 10.47 -1.79
N ILE A 22 -32.76 10.45 -1.83
CA ILE A 22 -31.97 10.53 -3.06
C ILE A 22 -31.85 9.12 -3.64
N THR A 23 -32.26 8.95 -4.90
CA THR A 23 -32.28 7.64 -5.59
C THR A 23 -31.41 7.58 -6.85
N VAL A 24 -30.76 8.69 -7.24
CA VAL A 24 -29.97 8.77 -8.48
C VAL A 24 -28.90 7.67 -8.55
N PRO A 25 -28.58 7.10 -9.73
CA PRO A 25 -27.58 6.06 -9.85
C PRO A 25 -26.22 6.52 -9.30
N VAL A 26 -25.57 5.66 -8.52
CA VAL A 26 -24.26 5.93 -7.92
C VAL A 26 -23.21 5.01 -8.53
N ILE A 27 -22.19 5.59 -9.15
CA ILE A 27 -21.01 4.87 -9.63
C ILE A 27 -19.98 4.82 -8.49
N LEU A 28 -19.51 3.62 -8.13
CA LEU A 28 -18.51 3.41 -7.09
C LEU A 28 -17.24 2.79 -7.67
N GLY A 29 -16.13 3.52 -7.59
CA GLY A 29 -14.82 3.10 -8.08
C GLY A 29 -13.65 3.40 -7.13
N GLY A 30 -12.49 2.81 -7.44
CA GLY A 30 -11.22 3.00 -6.74
C GLY A 30 -10.56 1.71 -6.24
N ALA A 31 -9.29 1.80 -5.85
CA ALA A 31 -8.40 0.66 -5.60
C ALA A 31 -8.89 -0.32 -4.50
N ALA A 32 -9.59 0.17 -3.47
CA ALA A 32 -10.08 -0.67 -2.37
C ALA A 32 -11.38 -1.44 -2.68
N LEU A 33 -12.01 -1.22 -3.84
CA LEU A 33 -13.33 -1.77 -4.15
C LEU A 33 -13.22 -3.08 -4.95
N THR A 34 -14.20 -3.96 -4.75
CA THR A 34 -14.39 -5.15 -5.58
C THR A 34 -15.80 -5.16 -6.19
N PRO A 35 -16.00 -5.81 -7.35
CA PRO A 35 -17.35 -5.97 -7.93
C PRO A 35 -18.33 -6.62 -6.94
N LYS A 36 -17.85 -7.61 -6.16
CA LYS A 36 -18.65 -8.30 -5.14
C LYS A 36 -19.13 -7.33 -4.05
N PHE A 37 -18.25 -6.49 -3.52
CA PHE A 37 -18.60 -5.51 -2.50
C PHE A 37 -19.64 -4.50 -3.03
N VAL A 38 -19.45 -3.99 -4.26
CA VAL A 38 -20.37 -3.00 -4.84
C VAL A 38 -21.73 -3.60 -5.17
N HIS A 39 -21.79 -4.69 -5.94
CA HIS A 39 -23.05 -5.29 -6.38
C HIS A 39 -23.80 -6.05 -5.28
N LYS A 40 -23.18 -6.26 -4.11
CA LYS A 40 -23.83 -6.90 -2.96
C LYS A 40 -23.97 -5.95 -1.78
N ASP A 41 -22.86 -5.56 -1.16
CA ASP A 41 -22.91 -4.87 0.13
C ASP A 41 -23.37 -3.41 -0.05
N CYS A 42 -22.88 -2.69 -1.06
CA CYS A 42 -23.39 -1.35 -1.40
C CYS A 42 -24.81 -1.40 -1.99
N GLN A 43 -25.10 -2.31 -2.93
CA GLN A 43 -26.44 -2.41 -3.54
C GLN A 43 -27.54 -2.82 -2.55
N ASN A 44 -27.25 -3.67 -1.55
CA ASN A 44 -28.19 -3.96 -0.47
C ASN A 44 -28.38 -2.79 0.51
N THR A 45 -27.47 -1.81 0.49
CA THR A 45 -27.50 -0.63 1.34
C THR A 45 -28.30 0.51 0.67
N TYR A 46 -28.23 0.66 -0.65
CA TYR A 46 -28.85 1.77 -1.38
C TYR A 46 -30.18 1.41 -2.05
N ASN A 47 -31.16 2.32 -1.99
CA ASN A 47 -32.46 2.17 -2.64
C ASN A 47 -32.42 2.44 -4.17
N GLY A 48 -31.40 3.14 -4.64
CA GLY A 48 -31.14 3.34 -6.07
C GLY A 48 -30.17 2.30 -6.64
N GLN A 49 -29.90 2.39 -7.94
CA GLN A 49 -28.92 1.53 -8.62
C GLN A 49 -27.47 1.93 -8.28
N VAL A 50 -26.64 0.93 -7.99
CA VAL A 50 -25.20 1.08 -7.74
C VAL A 50 -24.39 0.38 -8.83
N VAL A 51 -23.49 1.12 -9.47
CA VAL A 51 -22.65 0.64 -10.57
C VAL A 51 -21.21 0.49 -10.09
N TYR A 52 -20.54 -0.61 -10.43
CA TYR A 52 -19.11 -0.77 -10.18
C TYR A 52 -18.30 -0.07 -11.26
N GLY A 53 -17.69 1.06 -10.90
CA GLY A 53 -16.75 1.78 -11.74
C GLY A 53 -15.37 1.16 -11.67
N LYS A 54 -15.06 0.29 -12.64
CA LYS A 54 -13.79 -0.42 -12.72
C LYS A 54 -12.65 0.51 -13.15
N ASP A 55 -12.93 1.38 -14.12
CA ASP A 55 -12.04 2.38 -14.68
C ASP A 55 -12.86 3.52 -15.33
N ALA A 56 -12.23 4.65 -15.64
CA ALA A 56 -12.93 5.81 -16.19
C ALA A 56 -13.66 5.52 -17.53
N PHE A 57 -13.25 4.49 -18.28
CA PHE A 57 -13.93 4.09 -19.51
C PHE A 57 -15.17 3.24 -19.25
N SER A 58 -15.18 2.40 -18.20
CA SER A 58 -16.42 1.73 -17.78
C SER A 58 -17.48 2.73 -17.34
N ASP A 59 -17.06 3.81 -16.68
CA ASP A 59 -17.95 4.85 -16.15
C ASP A 59 -18.55 5.67 -17.30
N LEU A 60 -17.71 6.06 -18.27
CA LEU A 60 -18.15 6.73 -19.49
C LEU A 60 -19.13 5.85 -20.31
N HIS A 61 -18.82 4.56 -20.48
CA HIS A 61 -19.69 3.63 -21.21
C HIS A 61 -21.05 3.43 -20.52
N PHE A 62 -21.09 3.45 -19.19
CA PHE A 62 -22.35 3.46 -18.45
C PHE A 62 -23.12 4.76 -18.68
N MET A 63 -22.46 5.93 -18.62
CA MET A 63 -23.09 7.23 -18.87
C MET A 63 -23.65 7.35 -20.30
N ASP A 64 -22.91 6.86 -21.31
CA ASP A 64 -23.33 6.82 -22.72
C ASP A 64 -24.60 5.96 -22.94
N LYS A 65 -24.85 4.96 -22.09
CA LYS A 65 -26.11 4.18 -22.07
C LYS A 65 -27.19 4.86 -21.24
N LEU A 66 -26.84 5.38 -20.05
CA LEU A 66 -27.76 5.98 -19.10
C LEU A 66 -28.45 7.23 -19.67
N MET A 67 -27.70 8.12 -20.33
CA MET A 67 -28.23 9.40 -20.78
C MET A 67 -29.31 9.26 -21.87
N PRO A 68 -29.13 8.45 -22.93
CA PRO A 68 -30.22 8.13 -23.87
C PRO A 68 -31.40 7.42 -23.20
N ALA A 69 -31.16 6.47 -22.30
CA ALA A 69 -32.25 5.76 -21.60
C ALA A 69 -33.09 6.71 -20.73
N LYS A 70 -32.45 7.61 -19.97
CA LYS A 70 -33.16 8.66 -19.20
C LYS A 70 -33.94 9.62 -20.12
N ALA A 71 -33.40 9.99 -21.29
CA ALA A 71 -34.10 10.83 -22.26
C ALA A 71 -35.30 10.12 -22.91
N ALA A 72 -35.24 8.79 -23.10
CA ALA A 72 -36.33 7.98 -23.62
C ALA A 72 -37.40 7.63 -22.58
N GLY A 73 -37.11 7.79 -21.28
CA GLY A 73 -37.96 7.32 -20.18
C GLY A 73 -37.75 5.84 -19.82
N ASN A 74 -36.74 5.20 -20.39
CA ASN A 74 -36.45 3.76 -20.26
C ASN A 74 -35.46 3.46 -19.12
N TRP A 75 -35.42 4.31 -18.10
CA TRP A 75 -34.61 4.15 -16.90
C TRP A 75 -35.43 4.49 -15.64
N ASP A 76 -35.38 3.60 -14.65
CA ASP A 76 -35.93 3.81 -13.31
C ASP A 76 -34.76 3.79 -12.32
N ASP A 77 -34.64 4.82 -11.48
CA ASP A 77 -33.53 4.98 -10.53
C ASP A 77 -33.41 3.81 -9.52
N SER A 78 -34.50 3.07 -9.26
CA SER A 78 -34.53 1.89 -8.39
C SER A 78 -34.40 0.55 -9.15
N LYS A 79 -34.85 0.47 -10.42
CA LYS A 79 -34.87 -0.78 -11.21
C LYS A 79 -33.81 -0.90 -12.31
N GLY A 80 -33.16 0.20 -12.67
CA GLY A 80 -32.21 0.26 -13.79
C GLY A 80 -32.90 0.46 -15.14
N PHE A 81 -32.32 -0.12 -16.19
CA PHE A 81 -32.85 -0.05 -17.56
C PHE A 81 -34.16 -0.84 -17.69
N ILE A 82 -35.22 -0.19 -18.16
CA ILE A 82 -36.57 -0.76 -18.19
C ILE A 82 -36.73 -1.75 -19.36
N ASP A 83 -36.13 -1.45 -20.51
CA ASP A 83 -36.22 -2.28 -21.73
C ASP A 83 -35.60 -3.69 -21.54
N GLU A 84 -34.62 -3.81 -20.63
CA GLU A 84 -33.94 -5.06 -20.30
C GLU A 84 -34.82 -5.97 -19.41
N LEU A 85 -35.79 -5.39 -18.68
CA LEU A 85 -36.74 -6.13 -17.85
C LEU A 85 -37.91 -6.72 -18.67
N GLU A 86 -38.39 -6.04 -19.72
CA GLU A 86 -39.55 -6.50 -20.51
C GLU A 86 -39.21 -7.61 -21.52
N ASN A 87 -38.00 -7.62 -22.07
CA ASN A 87 -37.61 -8.60 -23.11
C ASN A 87 -37.20 -9.98 -22.56
N GLY A 88 -37.26 -10.21 -21.24
CA GLY A 88 -36.89 -11.48 -20.62
C GLY A 88 -35.40 -11.84 -20.71
N VAL A 89 -34.58 -10.98 -21.32
CA VAL A 89 -33.12 -11.04 -21.32
C VAL A 89 -32.64 -10.11 -20.22
N ALA A 90 -32.59 -10.64 -18.99
CA ALA A 90 -31.87 -10.00 -17.91
C ALA A 90 -30.37 -10.00 -18.23
N VAL A 91 -29.94 -9.03 -19.03
CA VAL A 91 -28.58 -8.48 -18.99
C VAL A 91 -28.53 -7.77 -17.64
N GLU A 92 -28.02 -8.37 -16.57
CA GLU A 92 -26.58 -8.53 -16.41
C GLU A 92 -25.79 -7.38 -17.07
N ALA A 93 -26.02 -6.16 -16.58
CA ALA A 93 -24.98 -5.11 -16.57
C ALA A 93 -23.66 -5.57 -15.90
N SER A 94 -23.62 -6.81 -15.39
CA SER A 94 -22.49 -7.62 -14.94
C SER A 94 -21.81 -8.51 -16.01
N SER A 95 -22.24 -8.59 -17.29
CA SER A 95 -21.67 -9.58 -18.24
C SER A 95 -21.33 -9.14 -19.68
N GLU A 96 -20.51 -8.09 -19.84
CA GLU A 96 -19.58 -7.99 -20.99
C GLU A 96 -18.10 -7.83 -20.59
N LEU A 97 -17.63 -8.73 -19.73
CA LEU A 97 -16.23 -9.19 -19.78
C LEU A 97 -16.21 -10.71 -19.84
N LYS A 98 -15.70 -11.25 -20.95
CA LYS A 98 -15.33 -12.66 -21.04
C LYS A 98 -14.24 -12.95 -20.00
N VAL A 99 -14.63 -13.48 -18.87
CA VAL A 99 -13.70 -14.14 -17.94
C VAL A 99 -13.28 -15.44 -18.62
N ASP A 100 -12.06 -15.46 -19.15
CA ASP A 100 -11.46 -16.69 -19.65
C ASP A 100 -11.50 -17.77 -18.57
N LYS A 101 -11.88 -18.99 -18.96
CA LYS A 101 -11.90 -20.16 -18.08
C LYS A 101 -10.48 -20.62 -17.76
N LEU A 102 -9.79 -19.89 -16.89
CA LEU A 102 -8.50 -20.29 -16.34
C LEU A 102 -8.45 -20.05 -14.82
N GLN A 103 -8.11 -21.13 -14.11
CA GLN A 103 -7.78 -21.19 -12.69
C GLN A 103 -8.94 -21.07 -11.68
N GLU A 104 -9.77 -22.10 -11.67
CA GLU A 104 -10.09 -22.74 -10.38
C GLU A 104 -8.78 -23.18 -9.71
N ASN A 105 -8.22 -22.35 -8.81
CA ASN A 105 -7.30 -22.81 -7.78
C ASN A 105 -7.22 -21.79 -6.62
N GLY A 106 -7.91 -22.11 -5.52
CA GLY A 106 -7.49 -21.74 -4.17
C GLY A 106 -7.42 -20.26 -3.80
N SER A 107 -8.55 -19.56 -3.73
CA SER A 107 -8.69 -18.36 -2.89
C SER A 107 -10.13 -18.22 -2.37
N LYS A 108 -10.40 -18.84 -1.21
CA LYS A 108 -11.66 -18.64 -0.47
C LYS A 108 -11.57 -17.38 0.38
N ASP A 109 -11.82 -16.22 -0.23
CA ASP A 109 -12.04 -15.01 0.56
C ASP A 109 -13.43 -15.03 1.21
N ASN A 110 -13.43 -15.13 2.53
CA ASN A 110 -14.59 -15.54 3.32
C ASN A 110 -15.31 -14.35 3.94
N SER A 111 -15.73 -13.41 3.08
CA SER A 111 -16.63 -12.30 3.42
C SER A 111 -18.05 -12.79 3.70
N GLN A 112 -18.22 -13.35 4.90
CA GLN A 112 -19.48 -13.45 5.64
C GLN A 112 -19.25 -12.88 7.05
N PRO A 113 -20.22 -12.19 7.67
CA PRO A 113 -20.19 -11.94 9.10
C PRO A 113 -20.38 -13.29 9.81
N ALA A 114 -19.27 -13.95 10.16
CA ALA A 114 -19.30 -15.21 10.87
C ALA A 114 -19.93 -14.99 12.24
N THR A 115 -21.03 -15.71 12.51
CA THR A 115 -21.54 -15.89 13.87
C THR A 115 -20.40 -16.41 14.74
N ALA A 116 -19.97 -15.61 15.71
CA ALA A 116 -18.72 -15.82 16.43
C ALA A 116 -18.79 -17.02 17.39
N LEU A 117 -18.54 -18.22 16.85
CA LEU A 117 -17.91 -19.29 17.61
C LEU A 117 -16.41 -18.98 17.63
N SER A 118 -15.92 -18.53 18.79
CA SER A 118 -14.52 -18.17 18.98
C SER A 118 -13.61 -19.39 18.87
N THR A 119 -13.15 -19.70 17.66
CA THR A 119 -11.95 -20.53 17.48
C THR A 119 -10.80 -19.87 18.24
N PRO A 120 -10.08 -20.59 19.12
CA PRO A 120 -8.98 -20.00 19.88
C PRO A 120 -7.94 -19.42 18.91
N VAL A 121 -7.45 -18.21 19.22
CA VAL A 121 -6.42 -17.55 18.41
C VAL A 121 -5.16 -18.41 18.43
N ASP A 122 -4.68 -18.80 17.25
CA ASP A 122 -3.48 -19.62 17.11
C ASP A 122 -2.23 -18.77 17.35
N THR A 123 -1.63 -18.91 18.54
CA THR A 123 -0.39 -18.23 18.94
C THR A 123 0.85 -19.11 18.80
N ASN A 124 0.73 -20.31 18.24
CA ASN A 124 1.88 -21.21 18.09
C ASN A 124 2.76 -20.75 16.93
N ARG A 125 4.02 -20.44 17.22
CA ARG A 125 5.03 -20.00 16.25
C ARG A 125 5.15 -20.98 15.07
N SER A 126 5.41 -20.45 13.88
CA SER A 126 5.68 -21.26 12.68
C SER A 126 6.94 -22.12 12.85
N GLU A 127 6.80 -23.43 12.67
CA GLU A 127 7.92 -24.37 12.48
C GLU A 127 8.73 -24.08 11.21
N GLY A 128 8.15 -23.35 10.26
CA GLY A 128 8.79 -22.96 9.01
C GLY A 128 9.76 -21.79 9.12
N VAL A 129 9.85 -21.14 10.29
CA VAL A 129 10.73 -20.00 10.58
C VAL A 129 11.84 -20.45 11.53
N SER A 130 13.11 -20.33 11.13
CA SER A 130 14.23 -20.66 12.04
C SER A 130 14.29 -19.69 13.23
N LEU A 131 14.97 -20.10 14.29
CA LEU A 131 15.42 -19.23 15.39
C LEU A 131 16.94 -19.05 15.39
N ASP A 132 17.62 -20.08 14.86
CA ASP A 132 19.05 -20.13 14.60
C ASP A 132 19.33 -19.32 13.34
N ILE A 133 19.54 -18.02 13.56
CA ILE A 133 20.03 -17.02 12.61
C ILE A 133 20.99 -16.09 13.35
N GLU A 134 21.99 -15.58 12.64
CA GLU A 134 22.78 -14.45 13.11
C GLU A 134 21.90 -13.21 13.19
N ARG A 135 21.97 -12.49 14.31
CA ARG A 135 21.17 -11.29 14.57
C ARG A 135 22.06 -10.06 14.35
N PRO A 136 21.67 -9.14 13.46
CA PRO A 136 22.48 -7.99 13.15
C PRO A 136 22.54 -7.04 14.33
N THR A 137 23.61 -6.26 14.42
CA THR A 137 23.73 -5.14 15.36
C THR A 137 23.54 -3.85 14.55
N PRO A 138 22.59 -2.98 14.90
CA PRO A 138 22.34 -1.77 14.11
C PRO A 138 23.43 -0.71 14.42
N PRO A 139 23.74 0.19 13.47
CA PRO A 139 24.78 1.20 13.68
C PRO A 139 24.39 2.29 14.69
N PHE A 140 23.12 2.32 15.13
CA PHE A 140 22.59 3.16 16.19
C PHE A 140 21.23 2.59 16.65
N TRP A 141 20.73 3.08 17.79
CA TRP A 141 19.38 2.82 18.27
C TRP A 141 18.56 4.11 18.31
N GLY A 142 17.24 3.99 18.20
CA GLY A 142 16.33 5.13 18.06
C GLY A 142 16.26 5.59 16.61
N THR A 143 16.01 6.89 16.40
CA THR A 143 15.64 7.44 15.08
C THR A 143 16.71 8.35 14.49
N LYS A 144 16.77 8.41 13.15
CA LYS A 144 17.46 9.42 12.37
C LYS A 144 16.53 10.00 11.32
N ILE A 145 16.79 11.26 10.95
CA ILE A 145 16.17 11.95 9.82
C ILE A 145 17.24 12.11 8.75
N LEU A 146 16.90 11.83 7.50
CA LEU A 146 17.62 12.26 6.31
C LEU A 146 16.76 13.30 5.62
N LYS A 147 17.35 14.46 5.34
CA LYS A 147 16.72 15.60 4.68
C LYS A 147 17.02 15.58 3.16
N PRO A 148 16.45 16.50 2.35
CA PRO A 148 16.73 16.53 0.92
C PRO A 148 18.23 16.67 0.61
N GLU A 149 18.99 17.40 1.44
CA GLU A 149 20.45 17.52 1.31
C GLU A 149 21.24 16.22 1.59
N ASP A 150 20.65 15.24 2.27
CA ASP A 150 21.25 13.95 2.61
C ASP A 150 20.91 12.83 1.59
N ILE A 151 20.04 13.11 0.60
CA ILE A 151 19.42 12.11 -0.28
C ILE A 151 19.76 12.44 -1.74
N SER A 152 20.53 11.56 -2.40
CA SER A 152 20.82 11.70 -3.82
C SER A 152 19.60 11.36 -4.68
N PHE A 153 19.11 12.34 -5.45
CA PHE A 153 18.01 12.14 -6.40
C PHE A 153 18.34 11.08 -7.45
N GLU A 154 19.60 11.00 -7.90
CA GLU A 154 20.08 10.00 -8.86
C GLU A 154 20.05 8.58 -8.27
N GLU A 155 20.40 8.42 -6.99
CA GLU A 155 20.30 7.12 -6.32
C GLU A 155 18.84 6.69 -6.14
N VAL A 156 17.95 7.61 -5.77
CA VAL A 156 16.51 7.30 -5.64
C VAL A 156 15.90 6.97 -7.01
N LEU A 157 16.28 7.68 -8.07
CA LEU A 157 15.84 7.38 -9.44
C LEU A 157 16.22 5.97 -9.92
N TRP A 158 17.31 5.38 -9.41
CA TRP A 158 17.67 3.99 -9.72
C TRP A 158 16.62 2.99 -9.21
N TYR A 159 15.95 3.31 -8.11
CA TYR A 159 14.87 2.50 -7.50
C TYR A 159 13.48 2.72 -8.12
N LEU A 160 13.36 3.57 -9.15
CA LEU A 160 12.10 3.91 -9.79
C LEU A 160 11.52 2.72 -10.60
N ASP A 161 10.35 2.21 -10.20
CA ASP A 161 9.61 1.22 -10.99
C ASP A 161 8.97 1.87 -12.22
N LEU A 162 9.73 1.86 -13.32
CA LEU A 162 9.25 2.35 -14.62
C LEU A 162 8.03 1.60 -15.15
N GLN A 163 7.81 0.33 -14.77
CA GLN A 163 6.62 -0.41 -15.20
C GLN A 163 5.38 0.10 -14.46
N ALA A 164 5.48 0.31 -13.15
CA ALA A 164 4.41 0.89 -12.34
C ALA A 164 4.12 2.35 -12.71
N LEU A 165 5.15 3.16 -13.00
CA LEU A 165 4.98 4.52 -13.52
C LEU A 165 4.26 4.54 -14.87
N ILE A 166 4.84 3.88 -15.89
CA ILE A 166 4.39 4.00 -17.28
C ILE A 166 3.03 3.33 -17.49
N ALA A 167 2.86 2.08 -17.04
CA ALA A 167 1.64 1.31 -17.28
C ALA A 167 0.59 1.48 -16.16
N GLY A 168 1.03 1.74 -14.93
CA GLY A 168 0.18 1.85 -13.74
C GLY A 168 -0.34 3.26 -13.49
N GLN A 169 0.51 4.28 -13.51
CA GLN A 169 0.13 5.69 -13.32
C GLN A 169 -0.28 6.36 -14.63
N TRP A 170 0.63 6.41 -15.61
CA TRP A 170 0.42 7.15 -16.87
C TRP A 170 -0.45 6.41 -17.90
N GLN A 171 -0.91 5.20 -17.58
CA GLN A 171 -1.78 4.35 -18.43
C GLN A 171 -1.24 4.01 -19.82
N PHE A 172 0.05 4.23 -20.11
CA PHE A 172 0.71 3.70 -21.30
C PHE A 172 0.90 2.18 -21.14
N ARG A 173 -0.17 1.42 -21.43
CA ARG A 173 -0.20 -0.05 -21.34
C ARG A 173 -0.03 -0.66 -22.71
N LYS A 174 0.68 -1.79 -22.81
CA LYS A 174 0.77 -2.55 -24.08
C LYS A 174 -0.61 -3.08 -24.48
N PRO A 175 -1.14 -2.74 -25.68
CA PRO A 175 -2.32 -3.39 -26.25
C PRO A 175 -2.11 -4.90 -26.43
N LYS A 176 -3.20 -5.68 -26.52
CA LYS A 176 -3.10 -7.15 -26.65
C LYS A 176 -2.54 -7.58 -28.01
N ASP A 177 -2.90 -6.83 -29.05
CA ASP A 177 -2.60 -7.01 -30.46
C ASP A 177 -1.23 -6.45 -30.91
N GLN A 178 -0.68 -5.47 -30.18
CA GLN A 178 0.66 -4.92 -30.46
C GLN A 178 1.79 -5.91 -30.08
N SER A 179 2.83 -6.03 -30.90
CA SER A 179 4.04 -6.79 -30.53
C SER A 179 4.82 -6.15 -29.38
N ARG A 180 5.81 -6.85 -28.81
CA ARG A 180 6.66 -6.27 -27.75
C ARG A 180 7.61 -5.24 -28.35
N GLU A 181 8.07 -5.48 -29.56
CA GLU A 181 9.03 -4.69 -30.32
C GLU A 181 8.44 -3.32 -30.69
N GLU A 182 7.23 -3.30 -31.27
CA GLU A 182 6.49 -2.06 -31.58
C GLU A 182 6.18 -1.26 -30.31
N TYR A 183 5.82 -1.93 -29.22
CA TYR A 183 5.55 -1.27 -27.94
C TYR A 183 6.81 -0.64 -27.35
N ASN A 184 7.94 -1.36 -27.36
CA ASN A 184 9.22 -0.82 -26.90
C ASN A 184 9.67 0.38 -27.75
N GLN A 185 9.41 0.35 -29.07
CA GLN A 185 9.68 1.49 -29.95
C GLN A 185 8.76 2.69 -29.63
N PHE A 186 7.46 2.44 -29.37
CA PHE A 186 6.53 3.48 -28.91
C PHE A 186 6.99 4.11 -27.59
N LEU A 187 7.41 3.32 -26.60
CA LEU A 187 7.97 3.85 -25.35
C LEU A 187 9.15 4.78 -25.62
N LYS A 188 10.12 4.30 -26.41
CA LYS A 188 11.33 5.06 -26.75
C LYS A 188 11.07 6.36 -27.52
N GLU A 189 10.07 6.38 -28.40
CA GLU A 189 9.75 7.56 -29.21
C GLU A 189 8.82 8.57 -28.53
N LYS A 190 8.00 8.13 -27.56
CA LYS A 190 6.91 8.93 -26.99
C LYS A 190 6.94 9.06 -25.47
N VAL A 191 7.30 8.01 -24.75
CA VAL A 191 7.22 7.98 -23.28
C VAL A 191 8.56 8.36 -22.65
N ASP A 192 9.68 7.84 -23.15
CA ASP A 192 11.02 8.18 -22.63
C ASP A 192 11.28 9.71 -22.68
N PRO A 193 10.95 10.46 -23.75
CA PRO A 193 11.09 11.92 -23.75
C PRO A 193 10.18 12.66 -22.75
N ILE A 194 9.01 12.11 -22.41
CA ILE A 194 8.13 12.66 -21.36
C ILE A 194 8.75 12.42 -19.99
N LEU A 195 9.29 11.23 -19.77
CA LEU A 195 9.98 10.86 -18.54
C LEU A 195 11.23 11.71 -18.31
N ASP A 196 12.05 11.91 -19.32
CA ASP A 196 13.28 12.70 -19.18
C ASP A 196 12.95 14.19 -18.97
N LYS A 197 11.97 14.77 -19.72
CA LYS A 197 11.41 16.12 -19.45
C LYS A 197 11.02 16.26 -17.97
N TRP A 198 10.30 15.28 -17.41
CA TRP A 198 9.80 15.37 -16.05
C TRP A 198 10.86 15.14 -14.98
N LYS A 199 11.84 14.25 -15.20
CA LYS A 199 13.02 14.13 -14.31
C LYS A 199 13.81 15.44 -14.27
N GLU A 200 14.15 15.98 -15.45
CA GLU A 200 14.91 17.23 -15.58
C GLU A 200 14.17 18.39 -14.92
N LYS A 201 12.87 18.57 -15.22
CA LYS A 201 12.06 19.64 -14.63
C LYS A 201 11.96 19.49 -13.11
N THR A 202 11.67 18.29 -12.61
CA THR A 202 11.54 18.01 -11.17
C THR A 202 12.82 18.36 -10.40
N LEU A 203 13.98 18.02 -10.97
CA LEU A 203 15.28 18.32 -10.37
C LEU A 203 15.63 19.82 -10.48
N ALA A 204 15.45 20.43 -11.65
CA ALA A 204 15.85 21.82 -11.91
C ALA A 204 14.97 22.85 -11.16
N GLU A 205 13.69 22.56 -10.99
CA GLU A 205 12.73 23.42 -10.28
C GLU A 205 12.53 22.97 -8.81
N ASN A 206 13.25 21.94 -8.35
CA ASN A 206 13.21 21.40 -6.98
C ASN A 206 11.78 21.05 -6.51
N LEU A 207 11.03 20.36 -7.38
CA LEU A 207 9.60 20.07 -7.21
C LEU A 207 9.31 18.90 -6.24
N LEU A 208 10.32 18.23 -5.70
CA LEU A 208 10.18 17.20 -4.67
C LEU A 208 11.17 17.46 -3.53
N HIS A 209 10.73 17.33 -2.29
CA HIS A 209 11.55 17.42 -1.08
C HIS A 209 11.60 16.05 -0.40
N PRO A 210 12.45 15.11 -0.87
CA PRO A 210 12.56 13.79 -0.26
C PRO A 210 13.04 13.89 1.19
N GLN A 211 12.31 13.24 2.09
CA GLN A 211 12.67 13.11 3.50
C GLN A 211 12.43 11.68 3.97
N VAL A 212 13.35 11.17 4.80
CA VAL A 212 13.27 9.84 5.39
C VAL A 212 13.44 9.96 6.90
N VAL A 213 12.52 9.37 7.65
CA VAL A 213 12.72 9.06 9.07
C VAL A 213 12.81 7.54 9.19
N TYR A 214 13.92 7.06 9.71
CA TYR A 214 14.12 5.63 9.95
C TYR A 214 14.79 5.40 11.29
N GLY A 215 14.63 4.20 11.84
CA GLY A 215 15.19 3.89 13.15
C GLY A 215 15.23 2.40 13.45
N TYR A 216 15.97 2.07 14.49
CA TYR A 216 16.18 0.72 14.99
C TYR A 216 15.77 0.66 16.45
N PHE A 217 14.88 -0.28 16.79
CA PHE A 217 14.27 -0.38 18.11
C PHE A 217 14.48 -1.77 18.69
N PRO A 218 14.86 -1.89 19.97
CA PRO A 218 14.98 -3.19 20.63
C PRO A 218 13.60 -3.85 20.72
N CYS A 219 13.50 -5.12 20.32
CA CYS A 219 12.24 -5.85 20.33
C CYS A 219 12.36 -7.30 20.80
N LEU A 220 11.23 -7.89 21.22
CA LEU A 220 11.09 -9.33 21.51
C LEU A 220 9.68 -9.80 21.11
N ALA A 221 9.58 -11.02 20.58
CA ALA A 221 8.31 -11.64 20.19
C ALA A 221 7.63 -12.37 21.37
N GLU A 222 6.31 -12.28 21.45
CA GLU A 222 5.48 -12.93 22.47
C GLU A 222 4.17 -13.42 21.82
N GLY A 223 4.10 -14.71 21.50
CA GLY A 223 3.01 -15.28 20.70
C GLY A 223 2.94 -14.68 19.30
N ASN A 224 1.83 -13.99 18.99
CA ASN A 224 1.63 -13.25 17.74
C ASN A 224 1.97 -11.75 17.86
N SER A 225 2.45 -11.30 19.03
CA SER A 225 2.84 -9.90 19.26
C SER A 225 4.34 -9.68 19.12
N LEU A 226 4.71 -8.48 18.71
CA LEU A 226 6.06 -7.94 18.84
C LEU A 226 6.06 -6.79 19.85
N ILE A 227 6.87 -6.94 20.89
CA ILE A 227 7.05 -5.96 21.97
C ILE A 227 8.21 -5.05 21.58
N ILE A 228 8.02 -3.74 21.65
CA ILE A 228 9.04 -2.72 21.36
C ILE A 228 9.43 -2.01 22.66
N TYR A 229 10.73 -1.86 22.88
CA TYR A 229 11.29 -1.28 24.10
C TYR A 229 11.99 0.08 23.84
N ASP A 230 12.17 0.90 24.89
CA ASP A 230 12.79 2.23 24.75
C ASP A 230 14.28 2.12 24.32
N ALA A 231 14.56 2.56 23.10
CA ALA A 231 15.89 2.65 22.52
C ALA A 231 16.87 3.53 23.32
N LYS A 232 16.40 4.44 24.18
CA LYS A 232 17.28 5.26 25.05
C LYS A 232 18.09 4.42 26.03
N GLY A 233 17.61 3.24 26.41
CA GLY A 233 18.34 2.29 27.25
C GLY A 233 19.47 1.54 26.52
N MET A 234 19.57 1.65 25.20
CA MET A 234 20.56 0.93 24.39
C MET A 234 21.83 1.77 24.13
N ASN A 235 22.94 1.06 23.96
CA ASN A 235 24.18 1.50 23.31
C ASN A 235 24.40 0.64 22.03
N PRO A 236 25.37 0.96 21.16
CA PRO A 236 25.59 0.17 19.93
C PRO A 236 25.93 -1.31 20.14
N GLU A 237 26.40 -1.71 21.32
CA GLU A 237 26.82 -3.08 21.66
C GLU A 237 25.73 -3.88 22.41
N GLY A 238 24.63 -3.24 22.83
CA GLY A 238 23.54 -3.86 23.60
C GLY A 238 22.86 -2.90 24.58
N ALA A 239 22.26 -3.42 25.65
CA ALA A 239 21.70 -2.59 26.72
C ALA A 239 22.82 -1.89 27.53
N LYS A 240 22.62 -0.62 27.91
CA LYS A 240 23.62 0.20 28.64
C LYS A 240 23.97 -0.36 30.01
N ASP A 241 22.94 -0.76 30.73
CA ASP A 241 22.99 -1.51 31.98
C ASP A 241 22.12 -2.75 31.76
N SER A 242 22.35 -3.84 32.50
CA SER A 242 21.53 -5.07 32.42
C SER A 242 20.12 -4.93 33.02
N GLN A 243 19.54 -3.73 32.95
CA GLN A 243 18.20 -3.40 33.42
C GLN A 243 17.14 -3.84 32.41
N GLU A 244 15.93 -4.11 32.89
CA GLU A 244 14.76 -4.31 32.04
C GLU A 244 14.45 -3.00 31.31
N LEU A 245 14.46 -3.04 29.97
CA LEU A 245 14.01 -1.90 29.17
C LEU A 245 12.49 -1.73 29.32
N GLN A 246 12.02 -0.49 29.31
CA GLN A 246 10.60 -0.17 29.34
C GLN A 246 9.93 -0.56 28.00
N GLU A 247 8.82 -1.30 28.04
CA GLU A 247 7.92 -1.49 26.88
C GLU A 247 7.29 -0.13 26.52
N VAL A 248 7.49 0.31 25.27
CA VAL A 248 6.96 1.58 24.74
C VAL A 248 5.82 1.37 23.75
N ALA A 249 5.78 0.21 23.08
CA ALA A 249 4.71 -0.14 22.15
C ALA A 249 4.62 -1.65 21.95
N ARG A 250 3.48 -2.08 21.41
CA ARG A 250 3.20 -3.46 21.04
C ARG A 250 2.39 -3.52 19.75
N PHE A 251 2.83 -4.37 18.83
CA PHE A 251 2.14 -4.68 17.58
C PHE A 251 1.62 -6.12 17.64
N GLU A 252 0.37 -6.36 17.23
CA GLU A 252 -0.18 -7.70 17.10
C GLU A 252 -0.37 -8.04 15.62
N PHE A 253 0.21 -9.15 15.18
CA PHE A 253 0.21 -9.54 13.77
C PHE A 253 -0.64 -10.79 13.54
N PRO A 254 -1.52 -10.83 12.52
CA PRO A 254 -2.29 -12.02 12.24
C PRO A 254 -1.39 -13.16 11.74
N ARG A 255 -1.78 -14.40 12.06
CA ARG A 255 -1.09 -15.62 11.66
C ARG A 255 -1.78 -16.26 10.47
N GLN A 256 -1.01 -16.74 9.49
CA GLN A 256 -1.55 -17.46 8.33
C GLN A 256 -2.40 -18.66 8.74
N ARG A 257 -3.64 -18.71 8.26
CA ARG A 257 -4.57 -19.82 8.53
C ARG A 257 -4.13 -21.18 7.95
N SER A 258 -3.16 -21.19 7.03
CA SER A 258 -2.69 -22.41 6.35
C SER A 258 -1.24 -22.29 5.87
N GLY A 259 -0.75 -23.33 5.18
CA GLY A 259 0.61 -23.34 4.63
C GLY A 259 1.66 -23.32 5.73
N LYS A 260 2.59 -22.34 5.67
CA LYS A 260 3.66 -22.19 6.67
C LYS A 260 3.19 -21.57 7.99
N ARG A 261 1.92 -21.15 8.14
CA ARG A 261 1.41 -20.53 9.39
C ARG A 261 2.23 -19.31 9.85
N LEU A 262 2.75 -18.51 8.90
CA LEU A 262 3.63 -17.37 9.18
C LEU A 262 2.91 -16.27 9.98
N CYS A 263 3.67 -15.55 10.79
CA CYS A 263 3.28 -14.31 11.48
C CYS A 263 4.52 -13.40 11.50
N ILE A 264 4.36 -12.07 11.41
CA ILE A 264 5.53 -11.16 11.39
C ILE A 264 6.33 -11.26 12.69
N ALA A 265 5.67 -11.46 13.84
CA ALA A 265 6.33 -11.67 15.13
C ALA A 265 7.29 -12.88 15.13
N ASP A 266 7.01 -13.92 14.33
CA ASP A 266 7.87 -15.11 14.26
C ASP A 266 9.29 -14.79 13.77
N PHE A 267 9.49 -13.73 12.99
CA PHE A 267 10.79 -13.38 12.42
C PHE A 267 11.81 -12.83 13.43
N PHE A 268 11.39 -12.60 14.68
CA PHE A 268 12.21 -12.00 15.75
C PHE A 268 12.39 -12.96 16.94
N LEU A 269 13.37 -12.68 17.81
CA LEU A 269 13.68 -13.45 19.01
C LEU A 269 12.46 -13.55 19.96
N PRO A 270 11.99 -14.76 20.29
CA PRO A 270 10.98 -14.96 21.33
C PRO A 270 11.51 -14.55 22.70
N LYS A 271 10.71 -13.79 23.45
CA LYS A 271 11.03 -13.31 24.80
C LYS A 271 11.42 -14.42 25.77
N GLU A 272 10.78 -15.58 25.66
CA GLU A 272 11.06 -16.78 26.48
C GLU A 272 12.42 -17.44 26.19
N LEU A 273 13.04 -17.12 25.04
CA LEU A 273 14.35 -17.62 24.63
C LEU A 273 15.45 -16.55 24.71
N ALA A 274 15.09 -15.31 25.03
CA ALA A 274 16.04 -14.21 25.17
C ALA A 274 16.85 -14.34 26.46
N GLY A 275 18.17 -14.26 26.35
CA GLY A 275 19.05 -14.08 27.51
C GLY A 275 18.83 -12.73 28.20
N ALA A 276 19.32 -12.59 29.44
CA ALA A 276 19.25 -11.33 30.16
C ALA A 276 19.96 -10.20 29.38
N GLY A 277 19.24 -9.11 29.08
CA GLY A 277 19.74 -8.00 28.27
C GLY A 277 19.82 -8.26 26.76
N GLN A 278 19.37 -9.43 26.28
CA GLN A 278 19.31 -9.75 24.86
C GLN A 278 18.00 -9.24 24.24
N PHE A 279 18.12 -8.50 23.15
CA PHE A 279 17.00 -8.00 22.35
C PHE A 279 17.26 -8.30 20.87
N ASP A 280 16.19 -8.36 20.09
CA ASP A 280 16.25 -8.36 18.63
C ASP A 280 16.14 -6.92 18.08
N VAL A 281 16.35 -6.74 16.79
CA VAL A 281 16.30 -5.44 16.11
C VAL A 281 15.01 -5.32 15.30
N PHE A 282 14.21 -4.29 15.56
CA PHE A 282 13.06 -3.90 14.74
C PHE A 282 13.35 -2.60 14.00
N PRO A 283 13.72 -2.64 12.71
CA PRO A 283 13.84 -1.45 11.89
C PRO A 283 12.45 -0.97 11.43
N MET A 284 12.26 0.34 11.45
CA MET A 284 11.08 1.01 10.91
C MET A 284 11.50 2.19 10.04
N GLN A 285 10.70 2.49 9.02
CA GLN A 285 10.87 3.66 8.16
C GLN A 285 9.55 4.37 7.89
N ALA A 286 9.66 5.66 7.60
CA ALA A 286 8.61 6.52 7.10
C ALA A 286 9.26 7.52 6.14
N VAL A 287 8.73 7.63 4.92
CA VAL A 287 9.31 8.47 3.86
C VAL A 287 8.24 9.35 3.24
N THR A 288 8.64 10.52 2.74
CA THR A 288 7.80 11.43 1.97
C THR A 288 8.63 12.11 0.89
N VAL A 289 7.98 12.55 -0.19
CA VAL A 289 8.58 13.51 -1.15
C VAL A 289 8.11 14.95 -0.93
N GLY A 290 7.45 15.21 0.21
CA GLY A 290 7.15 16.54 0.74
C GLY A 290 5.86 17.18 0.21
N ASP A 291 5.33 18.16 0.95
CA ASP A 291 4.12 18.92 0.63
C ASP A 291 4.12 19.49 -0.80
N ILE A 292 5.28 19.92 -1.29
CA ILE A 292 5.47 20.50 -2.62
C ILE A 292 5.00 19.59 -3.76
N ALA A 293 5.03 18.27 -3.54
CA ALA A 293 4.47 17.28 -4.47
C ALA A 293 2.96 17.45 -4.63
N THR A 294 2.24 17.59 -3.52
CA THR A 294 0.80 17.78 -3.50
C THR A 294 0.42 19.19 -3.97
N GLU A 295 1.14 20.22 -3.53
CA GLU A 295 0.90 21.63 -3.89
C GLU A 295 1.05 21.88 -5.39
N TYR A 296 2.17 21.48 -6.00
CA TYR A 296 2.42 21.70 -7.42
C TYR A 296 1.55 20.80 -8.32
N ALA A 297 1.19 19.59 -7.88
CA ALA A 297 0.17 18.79 -8.57
C ALA A 297 -1.18 19.52 -8.57
N LYS A 298 -1.56 20.15 -7.45
CA LYS A 298 -2.78 20.96 -7.38
C LYS A 298 -2.72 22.18 -8.31
N GLU A 299 -1.57 22.87 -8.40
CA GLU A 299 -1.38 24.00 -9.32
C GLU A 299 -1.61 23.59 -10.79
N LEU A 300 -1.03 22.46 -11.21
CA LEU A 300 -1.24 21.91 -12.55
C LEU A 300 -2.72 21.58 -12.82
N PHE A 301 -3.41 21.02 -11.82
CA PHE A 301 -4.84 20.68 -11.95
C PHE A 301 -5.73 21.92 -12.02
N ASP A 302 -5.55 22.88 -11.11
CA ASP A 302 -6.29 24.15 -11.07
C ASP A 302 -6.03 25.01 -12.33
N GLY A 303 -4.87 24.85 -12.96
CA GLY A 303 -4.47 25.51 -14.21
C GLY A 303 -4.91 24.81 -15.50
N ASP A 304 -5.85 23.85 -15.43
CA ASP A 304 -6.33 23.02 -16.56
C ASP A 304 -5.23 22.18 -17.26
N GLN A 305 -4.06 21.98 -16.63
CA GLN A 305 -2.91 21.27 -17.20
C GLN A 305 -2.98 19.75 -16.96
N TYR A 306 -4.17 19.14 -17.13
CA TYR A 306 -4.49 17.76 -16.73
C TYR A 306 -3.48 16.68 -17.18
N THR A 307 -2.92 16.81 -18.39
CA THR A 307 -1.90 15.89 -18.90
C THR A 307 -0.58 16.01 -18.14
N ASP A 308 -0.13 17.24 -17.89
CA ASP A 308 1.11 17.50 -17.15
C ASP A 308 0.90 17.16 -15.64
N TYR A 309 -0.30 17.40 -15.08
CA TYR A 309 -0.72 16.90 -13.77
C TYR A 309 -0.59 15.37 -13.66
N LEU A 310 -1.17 14.62 -14.59
CA LEU A 310 -1.12 13.15 -14.59
C LEU A 310 0.32 12.64 -14.60
N TYR A 311 1.18 13.23 -15.43
CA TYR A 311 2.56 12.80 -15.53
C TYR A 311 3.36 13.13 -14.28
N TYR A 312 3.23 14.35 -13.76
CA TYR A 312 3.91 14.80 -12.56
C TYR A 312 3.46 14.05 -11.31
N HIS A 313 2.15 13.96 -11.04
CA HIS A 313 1.61 13.25 -9.88
C HIS A 313 2.01 11.77 -9.92
N GLY A 314 1.92 11.13 -11.10
CA GLY A 314 2.39 9.75 -11.28
C GLY A 314 3.88 9.59 -10.96
N LEU A 315 4.73 10.53 -11.38
CA LEU A 315 6.15 10.52 -11.03
C LEU A 315 6.37 10.73 -9.53
N ALA A 316 5.70 11.69 -8.90
CA ALA A 316 5.83 11.98 -7.47
C ALA A 316 5.45 10.78 -6.59
N VAL A 317 4.33 10.11 -6.90
CA VAL A 317 3.91 8.87 -6.21
C VAL A 317 4.97 7.77 -6.36
N GLN A 318 5.52 7.57 -7.56
CA GLN A 318 6.54 6.53 -7.78
C GLN A 318 7.92 6.91 -7.21
N MET A 319 8.23 8.19 -7.05
CA MET A 319 9.42 8.66 -6.34
C MET A 319 9.32 8.42 -4.82
N ALA A 320 8.11 8.48 -4.23
CA ALA A 320 7.91 8.10 -2.83
C ALA A 320 8.15 6.58 -2.60
N GLU A 321 7.67 5.73 -3.51
CA GLU A 321 7.95 4.29 -3.48
C GLU A 321 9.43 3.97 -3.73
N ALA A 322 10.07 4.67 -4.68
CA ALA A 322 11.50 4.54 -4.94
C ALA A 322 12.34 4.95 -3.71
N LEU A 323 11.94 6.02 -3.03
CA LEU A 323 12.59 6.48 -1.78
C LEU A 323 12.42 5.45 -0.65
N ALA A 324 11.26 4.76 -0.59
CA ALA A 324 11.00 3.69 0.37
C ALA A 324 11.84 2.43 0.11
N GLU A 325 12.14 2.10 -1.15
CA GLU A 325 13.06 1.01 -1.49
C GLU A 325 14.53 1.42 -1.32
N TRP A 326 14.91 2.66 -1.62
CA TRP A 326 16.25 3.21 -1.34
C TRP A 326 16.55 3.18 0.18
N SER A 327 15.61 3.65 1.00
CA SER A 327 15.71 3.62 2.46
C SER A 327 15.71 2.17 3.00
N HIS A 328 14.90 1.28 2.43
CA HIS A 328 14.93 -0.14 2.77
C HIS A 328 16.27 -0.81 2.41
N ALA A 329 16.85 -0.49 1.25
CA ALA A 329 18.19 -0.94 0.86
C ALA A 329 19.28 -0.41 1.80
N ARG A 330 19.19 0.87 2.19
CA ARG A 330 20.04 1.45 3.23
C ARG A 330 19.93 0.66 4.54
N ILE A 331 18.72 0.34 5.00
CA ILE A 331 18.50 -0.45 6.22
C ILE A 331 19.15 -1.84 6.12
N ARG A 332 19.00 -2.54 4.99
CA ARG A 332 19.62 -3.87 4.79
C ARG A 332 21.15 -3.80 4.82
N ARG A 333 21.74 -2.78 4.19
CA ARG A 333 23.20 -2.52 4.20
C ARG A 333 23.71 -2.19 5.60
N GLU A 334 23.00 -1.31 6.33
CA GLU A 334 23.35 -0.92 7.70
C GLU A 334 23.23 -2.09 8.70
N LEU A 335 22.39 -3.09 8.42
CA LEU A 335 22.31 -4.35 9.18
C LEU A 335 23.29 -5.44 8.70
N GLY A 336 24.25 -5.10 7.84
CA GLY A 336 25.33 -6.02 7.43
C GLY A 336 25.04 -6.91 6.22
N PHE A 337 23.89 -6.75 5.55
CA PHE A 337 23.53 -7.55 4.36
C PHE A 337 23.91 -6.85 3.03
N ALA A 338 24.93 -5.99 3.06
CA ALA A 338 25.32 -5.18 1.91
C ALA A 338 25.90 -6.00 0.74
N ASP A 339 26.48 -7.16 1.03
CA ASP A 339 27.00 -8.15 0.07
C ASP A 339 25.89 -8.99 -0.59
N GLN A 340 24.65 -8.89 -0.09
CA GLN A 340 23.46 -9.58 -0.61
C GLN A 340 22.50 -8.63 -1.38
N GLU A 341 22.93 -7.39 -1.62
CA GLU A 341 22.14 -6.42 -2.38
C GLU A 341 22.12 -6.78 -3.88
N PRO A 342 20.95 -6.75 -4.56
CA PRO A 342 20.88 -7.09 -5.97
C PRO A 342 21.48 -6.01 -6.88
N ASP A 343 22.29 -6.42 -7.86
CA ASP A 343 22.88 -5.52 -8.86
C ASP A 343 21.87 -4.89 -9.85
N THR A 344 20.62 -5.40 -9.90
CA THR A 344 19.62 -4.95 -10.87
C THR A 344 18.31 -4.54 -10.20
N ILE A 345 17.72 -3.44 -10.69
CA ILE A 345 16.39 -2.99 -10.28
C ILE A 345 15.32 -4.07 -10.46
N ARG A 346 15.44 -4.93 -11.49
CA ARG A 346 14.53 -6.06 -11.71
C ARG A 346 14.55 -7.04 -10.53
N ASP A 347 15.73 -7.33 -9.98
CA ASP A 347 15.88 -8.27 -8.87
C ASP A 347 15.46 -7.64 -7.53
N VAL A 348 15.65 -6.33 -7.37
CA VAL A 348 15.10 -5.54 -6.25
C VAL A 348 13.57 -5.57 -6.26
N LEU A 349 12.93 -5.22 -7.38
CA LEU A 349 11.46 -5.25 -7.53
C LEU A 349 10.88 -6.67 -7.40
N ALA A 350 11.67 -7.70 -7.71
CA ALA A 350 11.33 -9.11 -7.48
C ALA A 350 11.62 -9.61 -6.05
N GLN A 351 11.98 -8.73 -5.11
CA GLN A 351 12.35 -9.03 -3.71
C GLN A 351 13.40 -10.14 -3.55
N ARG A 352 14.45 -10.09 -4.38
CA ARG A 352 15.59 -11.01 -4.35
C ARG A 352 16.72 -10.56 -3.41
N TYR A 353 16.38 -9.82 -2.37
CA TYR A 353 17.24 -9.44 -1.25
C TYR A 353 16.89 -10.25 0.02
N GLN A 354 17.67 -10.12 1.09
CA GLN A 354 17.31 -10.68 2.39
C GLN A 354 16.23 -9.84 3.08
N GLY A 355 15.29 -10.49 3.77
CA GLY A 355 14.22 -9.82 4.51
C GLY A 355 13.07 -9.29 3.64
N SER A 356 12.16 -8.54 4.29
CA SER A 356 11.04 -7.86 3.66
C SER A 356 10.58 -6.65 4.47
N ARG A 357 10.01 -5.65 3.80
CA ARG A 357 9.28 -4.56 4.44
C ARG A 357 7.77 -4.84 4.41
N TYR A 358 7.02 -4.35 5.38
CA TYR A 358 5.57 -4.47 5.46
C TYR A 358 4.96 -3.13 5.87
N SER A 359 3.86 -2.73 5.24
CA SER A 359 3.14 -1.48 5.52
C SER A 359 1.77 -1.79 6.12
N PHE A 360 1.35 -1.04 7.15
CA PHE A 360 0.06 -1.31 7.80
C PHE A 360 -1.12 -1.14 6.83
N GLY A 361 -2.14 -1.95 7.01
CA GLY A 361 -3.25 -2.10 6.05
C GLY A 361 -3.03 -3.15 4.95
N TYR A 362 -1.80 -3.65 4.76
CA TYR A 362 -1.52 -4.78 3.86
C TYR A 362 -1.83 -6.14 4.53
N PRO A 363 -2.05 -7.23 3.77
CA PRO A 363 -2.54 -8.51 4.31
C PRO A 363 -1.73 -9.18 5.44
N ALA A 364 -0.44 -8.85 5.60
CA ALA A 364 0.41 -9.38 6.68
C ALA A 364 0.32 -8.56 7.99
N CYS A 365 -0.13 -7.31 7.91
CA CYS A 365 -0.34 -6.39 9.04
C CYS A 365 -1.55 -5.45 8.76
N PRO A 366 -2.77 -5.99 8.65
CA PRO A 366 -3.94 -5.27 8.11
C PRO A 366 -4.51 -4.21 9.06
N ASN A 367 -4.03 -4.13 10.30
CA ASN A 367 -4.48 -3.13 11.27
C ASN A 367 -3.88 -1.75 10.97
N LEU A 368 -4.62 -0.91 10.24
CA LEU A 368 -4.18 0.45 9.90
C LEU A 368 -3.91 1.33 11.14
N GLN A 369 -4.57 1.06 12.27
CA GLN A 369 -4.40 1.84 13.51
C GLN A 369 -3.00 1.68 14.13
N ASP A 370 -2.27 0.61 13.83
CA ASP A 370 -0.89 0.44 14.29
C ASP A 370 0.07 1.43 13.60
N GLN A 371 -0.34 2.06 12.50
CA GLN A 371 0.46 3.09 11.83
C GLN A 371 0.64 4.36 12.70
N TYR A 372 -0.33 4.71 13.54
CA TYR A 372 -0.15 5.80 14.53
C TYR A 372 1.03 5.51 15.46
N LYS A 373 1.08 4.30 16.04
CA LYS A 373 2.20 3.87 16.89
C LYS A 373 3.54 3.92 16.16
N GLN A 374 3.56 3.56 14.87
CA GLN A 374 4.78 3.62 14.06
C GLN A 374 5.27 5.05 13.85
N LEU A 375 4.35 5.98 13.54
CA LEU A 375 4.67 7.41 13.38
C LEU A 375 5.14 8.04 14.70
N ASP A 376 4.51 7.68 15.83
CA ASP A 376 4.90 8.10 17.17
C ASP A 376 6.31 7.61 17.54
N LEU A 377 6.59 6.32 17.34
CA LEU A 377 7.90 5.72 17.63
C LEU A 377 9.01 6.29 16.74
N LEU A 378 8.69 6.63 15.48
CA LEU A 378 9.61 7.31 14.58
C LEU A 378 9.71 8.83 14.83
N GLU A 379 8.86 9.41 15.68
CA GLU A 379 8.74 10.86 15.88
C GLU A 379 8.56 11.61 14.54
N CYS A 380 7.61 11.17 13.72
CA CYS A 380 7.41 11.64 12.34
C CYS A 380 6.94 13.11 12.22
N ASP A 381 6.37 13.70 13.27
CA ASP A 381 6.05 15.14 13.35
C ASP A 381 7.25 16.04 13.01
N ARG A 382 8.48 15.56 13.26
CA ARG A 382 9.73 16.29 12.93
C ARG A 382 9.91 16.53 11.43
N ILE A 383 9.21 15.78 10.58
CA ILE A 383 9.11 16.00 9.12
C ILE A 383 7.68 16.35 8.67
N LYS A 384 6.78 16.69 9.61
CA LYS A 384 5.34 16.93 9.38
C LYS A 384 4.59 15.76 8.72
N LEU A 385 5.07 14.53 8.88
CA LEU A 385 4.37 13.35 8.37
C LEU A 385 3.43 12.80 9.45
N TYR A 386 2.12 12.85 9.21
CA TYR A 386 1.09 12.39 10.14
C TYR A 386 -0.05 11.66 9.42
N MET A 387 -1.01 11.12 10.17
CA MET A 387 -2.27 10.59 9.62
C MET A 387 -3.42 11.59 9.80
N ASP A 388 -4.15 11.86 8.73
CA ASP A 388 -5.30 12.76 8.73
C ASP A 388 -6.58 12.13 9.34
N GLU A 389 -7.67 12.89 9.36
CA GLU A 389 -9.00 12.44 9.82
C GLU A 389 -9.54 11.24 9.00
N SER A 390 -9.07 11.08 7.77
CA SER A 390 -9.41 9.98 6.86
C SER A 390 -8.58 8.71 7.08
N GLU A 391 -7.60 8.73 8.00
CA GLU A 391 -6.55 7.71 8.20
C GLU A 391 -5.60 7.54 7.00
N GLN A 392 -5.41 8.60 6.22
CA GLN A 392 -4.41 8.67 5.15
C GLN A 392 -3.15 9.40 5.62
N LEU A 393 -1.99 9.05 5.05
CA LEU A 393 -0.75 9.79 5.32
C LEU A 393 -0.84 11.18 4.67
N TYR A 394 -0.40 12.19 5.42
CA TYR A 394 -0.18 13.54 4.94
C TYR A 394 1.30 13.90 5.18
N PRO A 395 2.08 14.35 4.17
CA PRO A 395 1.68 14.57 2.76
C PRO A 395 1.27 13.26 2.05
N GLU A 396 0.46 13.35 0.99
CA GLU A 396 -0.11 12.16 0.32
C GLU A 396 0.96 11.25 -0.31
N GLN A 397 2.00 11.85 -0.92
CA GLN A 397 3.10 11.12 -1.56
C GLN A 397 4.12 10.65 -0.50
N SER A 398 3.65 9.77 0.38
CA SER A 398 4.39 9.23 1.53
C SER A 398 4.06 7.75 1.76
N THR A 399 4.99 7.01 2.36
CA THR A 399 4.76 5.62 2.75
C THR A 399 5.57 5.25 3.99
N THR A 400 5.05 4.31 4.77
CA THR A 400 5.69 3.80 5.99
C THR A 400 5.87 2.29 5.90
N ALA A 401 6.90 1.75 6.54
CA ALA A 401 7.06 0.30 6.64
C ALA A 401 7.83 -0.13 7.89
N ILE A 402 7.43 -1.26 8.45
CA ILE A 402 8.22 -2.06 9.38
C ILE A 402 9.08 -3.05 8.57
N VAL A 403 10.26 -3.43 9.06
CA VAL A 403 11.18 -4.33 8.34
C VAL A 403 11.41 -5.59 9.16
N ALA A 404 11.32 -6.76 8.52
CA ALA A 404 11.83 -8.01 9.07
C ALA A 404 13.05 -8.45 8.24
N TYR A 405 14.23 -8.43 8.85
CA TYR A 405 15.49 -8.76 8.17
C TYR A 405 15.70 -10.28 7.99
N HIS A 406 14.90 -11.12 8.67
CA HIS A 406 14.99 -12.57 8.68
C HIS A 406 14.96 -13.16 7.25
N PRO A 407 15.84 -14.13 6.90
CA PRO A 407 16.08 -14.53 5.50
C PRO A 407 14.85 -14.99 4.72
N ILE A 408 13.92 -15.70 5.36
CA ILE A 408 12.70 -16.19 4.71
C ILE A 408 11.53 -15.19 4.72
N ALA A 409 11.66 -14.02 5.36
CA ALA A 409 10.59 -13.02 5.42
C ALA A 409 10.28 -12.54 3.99
N ARG A 410 9.01 -12.63 3.60
CA ARG A 410 8.45 -12.23 2.29
C ARG A 410 7.00 -11.82 2.49
N TYR A 411 6.37 -11.17 1.51
CA TYR A 411 4.94 -10.89 1.57
C TYR A 411 4.11 -12.18 1.66
N PHE A 412 3.09 -12.15 2.52
CA PHE A 412 2.13 -13.23 2.71
C PHE A 412 0.75 -12.67 3.10
N THR A 413 -0.30 -13.46 2.88
CA THR A 413 -1.66 -13.18 3.36
C THR A 413 -1.94 -14.06 4.58
N ALA A 414 -2.48 -13.46 5.64
CA ALA A 414 -2.83 -14.17 6.88
C ALA A 414 -4.21 -14.88 6.81
#